data_AF-A0A5C3NZJ2-F1
#
_entry.id   AF-A0A5C3NZJ2-F1
#
_cell.length_a   1.000
_cell.length_b   1.000
_cell.length_c   1.000
_cell.angle_alpha   90.00
_cell.angle_beta   90.00
_cell.angle_gamma   90.00
#
_symmetry.space_group_name_H-M   'P 1'
#
loop_
_entity.id
_entity.type
_entity.pdbx_description
1 polymer ?
#
loop_
_entity_poly.entity_id
_entity_poly.type
_entity_poly.pdbx_seq_one_letter_code
_entity_poly.pdbx_strand_id
1 'polypeptide(L)'
;FDAEADKDDAEVDADARELAELAAGLDAEETVMQDRTVEEGGAEDGVEDDPDDEVDAMEGMTDEERAQFVEDVRPIKLVLAKLRKLTFKIINSSTLLLPAWKKILKDLNLPEKMLPRDVKTRWNSTYDMASECLKYRAAIDRLCADQANGL
;
A
#
# COMPACT_ATOMS: atom_id res chain seq x y z
N PHE A 1 -29.63 21.15 -11.04
CA PHE A 1 -29.26 20.15 -10.03
C PHE A 1 -28.03 19.49 -10.60
N ASP A 2 -26.87 20.01 -10.22
CA ASP A 2 -25.53 19.63 -10.73
C ASP A 2 -24.54 19.46 -9.57
N ALA A 3 -25.08 19.43 -8.34
CA ALA A 3 -24.29 19.47 -7.10
C ALA A 3 -23.75 18.10 -6.67
N GLU A 4 -24.12 17.03 -7.39
CA GLU A 4 -23.61 15.67 -7.18
C GLU A 4 -22.36 15.45 -8.04
N ALA A 5 -22.41 15.76 -9.35
CA ALA A 5 -21.24 15.71 -10.22
C ALA A 5 -20.10 16.61 -9.73
N ASP A 6 -20.41 17.85 -9.29
CA ASP A 6 -19.42 18.80 -8.76
C ASP A 6 -18.80 18.35 -7.41
N LYS A 7 -19.49 17.47 -6.67
CA LYS A 7 -18.95 16.85 -5.44
C LYS A 7 -18.07 15.66 -5.75
N ASP A 8 -18.52 14.79 -6.66
CA ASP A 8 -17.78 13.60 -7.07
C ASP A 8 -16.45 14.00 -7.73
N ASP A 9 -16.45 15.03 -8.59
CA ASP A 9 -15.23 15.60 -9.19
C ASP A 9 -14.26 16.19 -8.15
N ALA A 10 -14.79 16.84 -7.11
CA ALA A 10 -13.98 17.41 -6.03
C ALA A 10 -13.39 16.33 -5.10
N GLU A 11 -14.13 15.26 -4.80
CA GLU A 11 -13.61 14.09 -4.07
C GLU A 11 -12.56 13.34 -4.90
N VAL A 12 -12.75 13.25 -6.22
CA VAL A 12 -11.80 12.66 -7.17
C VAL A 12 -10.46 13.40 -7.18
N ASP A 13 -10.44 14.74 -7.19
CA ASP A 13 -9.20 15.53 -7.12
C ASP A 13 -8.51 15.37 -5.75
N ALA A 14 -9.29 15.33 -4.67
CA ALA A 14 -8.78 15.16 -3.31
C ALA A 14 -8.10 13.78 -3.13
N ASP A 15 -8.73 12.70 -3.57
CA ASP A 15 -8.19 11.35 -3.49
C ASP A 15 -6.95 11.17 -4.38
N ALA A 16 -6.93 11.77 -5.57
CA ALA A 16 -5.76 11.75 -6.44
C ALA A 16 -4.57 12.47 -5.79
N ARG A 17 -4.83 13.61 -5.14
CA ARG A 17 -3.84 14.34 -4.37
C ARG A 17 -3.34 13.53 -3.18
N GLU A 18 -4.24 12.89 -2.44
CA GLU A 18 -3.88 12.02 -1.31
C GLU A 18 -2.99 10.86 -1.78
N LEU A 19 -3.35 10.20 -2.88
CA LEU A 19 -2.56 9.11 -3.44
C LEU A 19 -1.15 9.56 -3.85
N ALA A 20 -1.05 10.73 -4.50
CA ALA A 20 0.23 11.31 -4.89
C ALA A 20 1.11 11.66 -3.68
N GLU A 21 0.53 12.23 -2.62
CA GLU A 21 1.24 12.55 -1.38
C GLU A 21 1.71 11.28 -0.65
N LEU A 22 0.84 10.26 -0.57
CA LEU A 22 1.19 8.96 0.00
C LEU A 22 2.33 8.30 -0.77
N ALA A 23 2.29 8.32 -2.11
CA ALA A 23 3.34 7.77 -2.95
C ALA A 23 4.68 8.50 -2.78
N ALA A 24 4.67 9.84 -2.77
CA ALA A 24 5.89 10.64 -2.60
C ALA A 24 6.59 10.39 -1.24
N GLY A 25 5.81 10.22 -0.17
CA GLY A 25 6.36 9.85 1.14
C GLY A 25 7.01 8.47 1.16
N LEU A 26 6.40 7.50 0.46
CA LEU A 26 6.89 6.12 0.40
C LEU A 26 8.21 5.98 -0.36
N ASP A 27 8.37 6.68 -1.49
CA ASP A 27 9.62 6.62 -2.26
C ASP A 27 10.82 7.22 -1.50
N ALA A 28 10.59 8.31 -0.76
CA ALA A 28 11.61 8.90 0.10
C ALA A 28 12.01 7.96 1.26
N GLU A 29 11.03 7.37 1.93
CA GLU A 29 11.22 6.41 3.04
C GLU A 29 11.90 5.10 2.57
N GLU A 30 11.59 4.63 1.36
CA GLU A 30 12.17 3.45 0.75
C GLU A 30 13.64 3.68 0.35
N THR A 31 13.96 4.82 -0.25
CA THR A 31 15.33 5.17 -0.68
C THR A 31 16.30 5.18 0.51
N VAL A 32 15.90 5.79 1.64
CA VAL A 32 16.73 5.87 2.86
C VAL A 32 17.02 4.49 3.49
N MET A 33 16.12 3.53 3.30
CA MET A 33 16.28 2.18 3.85
C MET A 33 16.94 1.20 2.88
N GLN A 34 16.77 1.39 1.57
CA GLN A 34 17.52 0.65 0.57
C GLN A 34 19.02 0.87 0.75
N ASP A 35 19.46 2.09 1.07
CA ASP A 35 20.87 2.41 1.41
C ASP A 35 21.40 1.61 2.61
N ARG A 36 20.54 1.18 3.55
CA ARG A 36 20.92 0.30 4.68
C ARG A 36 20.98 -1.20 4.33
N THR A 37 20.40 -1.61 3.20
CA THR A 37 20.23 -3.02 2.81
C THR A 37 21.19 -3.42 1.68
N VAL A 38 21.92 -2.47 1.08
CA VAL A 38 22.81 -2.67 -0.08
C VAL A 38 24.10 -3.44 0.26
N GLU A 39 24.44 -3.69 1.53
CA GLU A 39 25.67 -4.43 1.88
C GLU A 39 25.59 -5.96 1.66
N GLU A 40 24.42 -6.56 1.41
CA GLU A 40 24.28 -8.01 1.16
C GLU A 40 23.33 -8.31 -0.02
N GLY A 41 23.82 -8.24 -1.25
CA GLY A 41 23.06 -8.67 -2.43
C GLY A 41 23.96 -9.05 -3.59
N GLY A 42 24.26 -10.35 -3.72
CA GLY A 42 25.06 -10.91 -4.80
C GLY A 42 24.37 -10.85 -6.17
N ALA A 43 25.19 -10.90 -7.21
CA ALA A 43 24.82 -10.74 -8.62
C ALA A 43 23.63 -11.61 -9.05
N GLU A 44 22.61 -10.96 -9.60
CA GLU A 44 21.45 -11.58 -10.24
C GLU A 44 21.73 -11.84 -11.73
N ASP A 45 21.46 -13.08 -12.17
CA ASP A 45 21.63 -13.56 -13.55
C ASP A 45 20.48 -12.99 -14.39
N GLY A 46 20.78 -11.98 -15.20
CA GLY A 46 19.81 -11.21 -15.98
C GLY A 46 19.31 -12.00 -17.18
N VAL A 47 18.14 -12.60 -17.07
CA VAL A 47 17.29 -12.85 -18.23
C VAL A 47 16.61 -11.52 -18.54
N GLU A 48 16.89 -10.93 -19.70
CA GLU A 48 16.15 -9.76 -20.19
C GLU A 48 14.69 -10.19 -20.41
N ASP A 49 13.76 -9.60 -19.65
CA ASP A 49 12.33 -9.72 -19.93
C ASP A 49 12.07 -9.12 -21.32
N ASP A 50 11.43 -9.89 -22.19
CA ASP A 50 11.01 -9.43 -23.51
C ASP A 50 9.75 -8.56 -23.36
N PRO A 51 9.84 -7.24 -23.53
CA PRO A 51 8.70 -6.34 -23.29
C PRO A 51 7.55 -6.56 -24.29
N ASP A 52 7.80 -7.30 -25.38
CA ASP A 52 6.82 -7.57 -26.43
C ASP A 52 5.82 -8.69 -26.06
N ASP A 53 6.01 -9.42 -24.95
CA ASP A 53 5.07 -10.46 -24.47
C ASP A 53 4.05 -9.92 -23.44
N GLU A 54 4.11 -8.62 -23.11
CA GLU A 54 3.15 -7.96 -22.22
C GLU A 54 1.85 -7.60 -22.97
N VAL A 55 0.72 -8.17 -22.53
CA VAL A 55 -0.60 -7.82 -23.06
C VAL A 55 -1.15 -6.61 -22.31
N ASP A 56 -1.30 -5.46 -22.98
CA ASP A 56 -2.06 -4.33 -22.42
C ASP A 56 -3.56 -4.66 -22.45
N ALA A 57 -4.07 -5.17 -21.33
CA ALA A 57 -5.48 -5.48 -21.15
C ALA A 57 -6.41 -4.27 -21.34
N MET A 58 -5.87 -3.04 -21.28
CA MET A 58 -6.63 -1.83 -21.50
C MET A 58 -6.63 -1.41 -22.97
N GLU A 59 -5.76 -1.94 -23.84
CA GLU A 59 -5.63 -1.55 -25.26
C GLU A 59 -6.96 -1.53 -26.02
N GLY A 60 -7.83 -2.50 -25.73
CA GLY A 60 -9.16 -2.63 -26.34
C GLY A 60 -10.25 -1.75 -25.75
N MET A 61 -9.98 -0.96 -24.71
CA MET A 61 -10.96 -0.08 -24.06
C MET A 61 -10.98 1.31 -24.71
N THR A 62 -12.20 1.85 -24.86
CA THR A 62 -12.41 3.25 -25.22
C THR A 62 -11.91 4.20 -24.13
N ASP A 63 -11.68 5.47 -24.47
CA ASP A 63 -11.23 6.48 -23.51
C ASP A 63 -12.23 6.64 -22.35
N GLU A 64 -13.54 6.54 -22.64
CA GLU A 64 -14.58 6.57 -21.61
C GLU A 64 -14.52 5.34 -20.68
N GLU A 65 -14.34 4.13 -21.22
CA GLU A 65 -14.20 2.91 -20.42
C GLU A 65 -12.94 2.91 -19.56
N ARG A 66 -11.82 3.43 -20.10
CA ARG A 66 -10.58 3.59 -19.35
C ARG A 66 -10.75 4.57 -18.20
N ALA A 67 -11.42 5.70 -18.43
CA ALA A 67 -11.69 6.69 -17.40
C ALA A 67 -12.55 6.11 -16.28
N GLN A 68 -13.63 5.40 -16.62
CA GLN A 68 -14.49 4.74 -15.64
C GLN A 68 -13.71 3.69 -14.83
N PHE A 69 -12.90 2.87 -15.50
CA PHE A 69 -12.08 1.87 -14.81
C PHE A 69 -11.12 2.51 -13.81
N VAL A 70 -10.46 3.62 -14.19
CA VAL A 70 -9.55 4.35 -13.30
C VAL A 70 -10.28 4.89 -12.07
N GLU A 71 -11.51 5.35 -12.25
CA GLU A 71 -12.39 5.76 -11.15
C GLU A 71 -12.72 4.58 -10.23
N ASP A 72 -13.17 3.46 -10.79
CA ASP A 72 -13.60 2.28 -10.05
C ASP A 72 -12.47 1.66 -9.21
N VAL A 73 -11.23 1.65 -9.73
CA VAL A 73 -10.08 1.08 -9.01
C VAL A 73 -9.41 2.06 -8.05
N ARG A 74 -9.77 3.34 -8.08
CA ARG A 74 -9.23 4.38 -7.20
C ARG A 74 -9.29 4.02 -5.70
N PRO A 75 -10.44 3.61 -5.13
CA PRO A 75 -10.50 3.24 -3.71
C PRO A 75 -9.55 2.09 -3.38
N ILE A 76 -9.37 1.14 -4.30
CA ILE A 76 -8.47 0.00 -4.13
C ILE A 76 -7.01 0.49 -4.08
N LYS A 77 -6.60 1.35 -5.04
CA LYS A 77 -5.26 1.94 -5.09
C LYS A 77 -4.95 2.73 -3.80
N LEU A 78 -5.92 3.49 -3.31
CA LEU A 78 -5.79 4.31 -2.11
C LEU A 78 -5.65 3.45 -0.84
N VAL A 79 -6.45 2.40 -0.70
CA VAL A 79 -6.32 1.45 0.41
C VAL A 79 -4.96 0.75 0.37
N LEU A 80 -4.49 0.30 -0.80
CA LEU A 80 -3.19 -0.34 -0.95
C LEU A 80 -2.04 0.59 -0.54
N ALA A 81 -2.08 1.87 -0.94
CA ALA A 81 -1.09 2.86 -0.53
C ALA A 81 -1.08 3.08 0.99
N LYS A 82 -2.27 3.17 1.62
CA LYS A 82 -2.40 3.29 3.08
C LYS A 82 -1.87 2.05 3.81
N LEU A 83 -2.17 0.84 3.32
CA LEU A 83 -1.65 -0.41 3.88
C LEU A 83 -0.13 -0.50 3.77
N ARG A 84 0.45 -0.11 2.63
CA ARG A 84 1.91 -0.06 2.45
C ARG A 84 2.57 0.87 3.46
N LYS A 85 2.01 2.07 3.66
CA LYS A 85 2.51 3.02 4.66
C LYS A 85 2.35 2.52 6.09
N LEU A 86 1.22 1.89 6.40
CA LEU A 86 0.95 1.34 7.72
C LEU A 86 1.93 0.22 8.07
N THR A 87 2.10 -0.76 7.19
CA THR A 87 3.03 -1.89 7.41
C THR A 87 4.46 -1.39 7.58
N PHE A 88 4.87 -0.42 6.76
CA PHE A 88 6.16 0.25 6.91
C PHE A 88 6.30 0.95 8.27
N LYS A 89 5.34 1.76 8.69
CA LYS A 89 5.36 2.46 9.99
C LYS A 89 5.44 1.47 11.16
N ILE A 90 4.65 0.38 11.14
CA ILE A 90 4.65 -0.64 12.20
C ILE A 90 6.02 -1.31 12.33
N ILE A 91 6.65 -1.66 11.19
CA ILE A 91 7.96 -2.31 11.19
C ILE A 91 9.05 -1.38 11.74
N ASN A 92 8.99 -0.09 11.40
CA ASN A 92 10.05 0.87 11.73
C ASN A 92 9.86 1.60 13.06
N SER A 93 8.64 1.64 13.60
CA SER A 93 8.35 2.25 14.90
C SER A 93 8.47 1.22 16.01
N SER A 94 9.71 0.87 16.34
CA SER A 94 10.06 -0.16 17.32
C SER A 94 9.59 0.14 18.75
N THR A 95 9.37 1.42 19.08
CA THR A 95 9.05 1.88 20.44
C THR A 95 7.58 2.21 20.67
N LEU A 96 6.81 2.53 19.62
CA LEU A 96 5.43 2.96 19.75
C LEU A 96 4.47 1.99 19.05
N LEU A 97 4.56 1.87 17.72
CA LEU A 97 3.58 1.10 16.94
C LEU A 97 3.81 -0.40 17.06
N LEU A 98 5.06 -0.87 17.07
CA LEU A 98 5.35 -2.30 17.17
C LEU A 98 4.87 -2.89 18.50
N PRO A 99 5.13 -2.27 19.68
CA PRO A 99 4.55 -2.74 20.94
C PRO A 99 3.03 -2.66 20.97
N ALA A 100 2.43 -1.59 20.43
CA ALA A 100 0.98 -1.43 20.35
C ALA A 100 0.33 -2.53 19.49
N TRP A 101 0.92 -2.85 18.34
CA TRP A 101 0.52 -3.93 17.45
C TRP A 101 0.51 -5.28 18.18
N LYS A 102 1.64 -5.65 18.80
CA LYS A 102 1.77 -6.91 19.55
C LYS A 102 0.75 -7.02 20.68
N LYS A 103 0.48 -5.92 21.39
CA LYS A 103 -0.54 -5.86 22.44
C LYS A 103 -1.93 -6.12 21.88
N ILE A 104 -2.29 -5.48 20.76
CA ILE A 104 -3.59 -5.68 20.11
C ILE A 104 -3.75 -7.13 19.65
N LEU A 105 -2.71 -7.73 19.05
CA LEU A 105 -2.74 -9.14 18.65
C LEU A 105 -3.00 -10.06 19.84
N LYS A 106 -2.33 -9.80 20.98
CA LYS A 106 -2.54 -10.56 22.20
C LYS A 106 -3.95 -10.40 22.75
N ASP A 107 -4.47 -9.17 22.78
CA ASP A 107 -5.84 -8.87 23.25
C ASP A 107 -6.90 -9.57 22.38
N LEU A 108 -6.66 -9.69 21.09
CA LEU A 108 -7.55 -10.36 20.13
C LEU A 108 -7.28 -11.87 20.01
N ASN A 109 -6.34 -12.41 20.79
CA ASN A 109 -5.91 -13.80 20.75
C ASN A 109 -5.51 -14.28 19.33
N LEU A 110 -4.90 -13.38 18.55
CA LEU A 110 -4.35 -13.67 17.23
C LEU A 110 -2.88 -14.07 17.32
N PRO A 111 -2.37 -14.89 16.40
CA PRO A 111 -0.94 -15.23 16.35
C PRO A 111 -0.09 -13.96 16.20
N GLU A 112 0.93 -13.82 17.04
CA GLU A 112 1.90 -12.73 16.96
C GLU A 112 2.72 -12.86 15.68
N LYS A 113 2.30 -12.14 14.65
CA LYS A 113 2.93 -12.12 13.32
C LYS A 113 3.13 -10.68 12.87
N MET A 114 4.26 -10.44 12.22
CA MET A 114 4.52 -9.17 11.54
C MET A 114 3.79 -9.14 10.19
N LEU A 115 3.18 -8.00 9.87
CA LEU A 115 2.62 -7.79 8.53
C LEU A 115 3.77 -7.75 7.51
N PRO A 116 3.64 -8.45 6.37
CA PRO A 116 4.62 -8.35 5.29
C PRO A 116 4.58 -6.93 4.70
N ARG A 117 5.76 -6.44 4.32
CA ARG A 117 5.91 -5.17 3.60
C ARG A 117 5.91 -5.45 2.10
N ASP A 118 5.35 -4.50 1.34
CA ASP A 118 5.47 -4.43 -0.11
C ASP A 118 6.90 -4.05 -0.55
N VAL A 119 7.49 -4.82 -1.48
CA VAL A 119 8.89 -4.73 -1.89
C VAL A 119 8.99 -4.73 -3.42
N LYS A 120 9.57 -3.68 -3.99
CA LYS A 120 9.67 -3.48 -5.45
C LYS A 120 10.34 -4.65 -6.20
N THR A 121 11.34 -5.29 -5.59
CA THR A 121 12.08 -6.41 -6.20
C THR A 121 11.38 -7.77 -6.09
N ARG A 122 10.16 -7.83 -5.52
CA ARG A 122 9.40 -9.09 -5.36
C ARG A 122 8.00 -8.97 -5.93
N TRP A 123 7.76 -9.68 -7.04
CA TRP A 123 6.53 -9.60 -7.84
C TRP A 123 5.22 -9.92 -7.11
N ASN A 124 5.26 -10.65 -5.99
CA ASN A 124 4.05 -11.01 -5.22
C ASN A 124 3.88 -10.23 -3.90
N SER A 125 4.78 -9.29 -3.59
CA SER A 125 4.81 -8.67 -2.26
C SER A 125 3.59 -7.79 -1.95
N THR A 126 3.03 -7.11 -2.96
CA THR A 126 1.79 -6.33 -2.79
C THR A 126 0.60 -7.22 -2.45
N TYR A 127 0.48 -8.36 -3.14
CA TYR A 127 -0.58 -9.34 -2.88
C TYR A 127 -0.44 -9.97 -1.49
N ASP A 128 0.77 -10.41 -1.12
CA ASP A 128 1.04 -10.99 0.19
C ASP A 128 0.71 -10.00 1.32
N MET A 129 1.09 -8.73 1.17
CA MET A 129 0.73 -7.65 2.09
C MET A 129 -0.79 -7.52 2.23
N ALA A 130 -1.52 -7.39 1.12
CA ALA A 130 -2.97 -7.21 1.14
C ALA A 130 -3.69 -8.42 1.76
N SER A 131 -3.30 -9.63 1.37
CA SER A 131 -3.86 -10.89 1.88
C SER A 131 -3.69 -11.01 3.39
N GLU A 132 -2.50 -10.66 3.91
CA GLU A 132 -2.25 -10.72 5.34
C GLU A 132 -2.96 -9.60 6.11
N CYS A 133 -3.01 -8.39 5.55
CA CYS A 133 -3.76 -7.28 6.15
C CYS A 133 -5.25 -7.63 6.31
N LEU A 134 -5.84 -8.34 5.35
CA LEU A 134 -7.22 -8.82 5.45
C LEU A 134 -7.43 -9.80 6.60
N LYS A 135 -6.48 -10.73 6.83
CA LYS A 135 -6.55 -11.68 7.95
C LYS A 135 -6.48 -10.98 9.31
N TYR A 136 -5.71 -9.89 9.39
CA TYR A 136 -5.52 -9.10 10.61
C TYR A 136 -6.34 -7.81 10.65
N ARG A 137 -7.40 -7.70 9.83
CA ARG A 137 -8.22 -6.48 9.69
C ARG A 137 -8.69 -5.92 11.03
N ALA A 138 -9.22 -6.77 11.92
CA ALA A 138 -9.69 -6.32 13.24
C ALA A 138 -8.58 -5.69 14.10
N ALA A 139 -7.34 -6.17 13.97
CA ALA A 139 -6.19 -5.60 14.66
C ALA A 139 -5.78 -4.26 14.05
N ILE A 140 -5.81 -4.15 12.71
CA ILE A 140 -5.52 -2.92 11.97
C ILE A 140 -6.54 -1.84 12.31
N ASP A 141 -7.83 -2.16 12.27
CA ASP A 141 -8.91 -1.23 12.60
C ASP A 141 -8.74 -0.68 14.04
N ARG A 142 -8.39 -1.55 15.00
CA ARG A 142 -8.14 -1.13 16.39
C ARG A 142 -6.87 -0.30 16.54
N LEU A 143 -5.82 -0.59 15.79
CA LEU A 143 -4.57 0.16 15.82
C LEU A 143 -4.78 1.58 15.26
N CYS A 144 -5.51 1.70 14.15
CA CYS A 144 -5.83 2.98 13.52
C CYS A 144 -6.85 3.81 14.30
N ALA A 145 -7.74 3.17 15.07
CA ALA A 145 -8.70 3.87 15.92
C ALA A 145 -8.06 4.56 17.14
N ASP A 146 -6.87 4.13 17.56
CA ASP A 146 -6.18 4.69 18.72
C ASP A 146 -5.34 5.92 18.34
N GLN A 147 -5.84 7.10 18.70
CA GLN A 147 -5.19 8.39 18.44
C GLN A 147 -3.81 8.52 19.10
N ALA A 148 -3.50 7.73 20.13
CA ALA A 148 -2.19 7.74 20.77
C ALA A 148 -1.07 7.20 19.85
N ASN A 149 -1.43 6.49 18.78
CA ASN A 149 -0.47 5.91 17.85
C ASN A 149 0.06 6.93 16.81
N GLY A 150 -0.52 8.12 16.70
CA GLY A 150 -0.08 9.16 15.76
C GLY A 150 -0.08 8.71 14.30
N LEU A 151 -1.05 7.84 13.94
CA LEU A 151 -1.17 7.22 12.63
C LEU A 151 -1.82 8.13 11.59
#